data_AF-A0A924I9T6-F1
#
_entry.id   AF-A0A924I9T6-F1
#
_cell.length_a   1.000
_cell.length_b   1.000
_cell.length_c   1.000
_cell.angle_alpha   90.00
_cell.angle_beta   90.00
_cell.angle_gamma   90.00
#
_symmetry.space_group_name_H-M   'P 1'
#
loop_
_entity.id
_entity.type
_entity.pdbx_description
1 polymer ?
#
loop_
_entity_poly.entity_id
_entity_poly.type
_entity_poly.pdbx_seq_one_letter_code
_entity_poly.pdbx_strand_id
1 'polypeptide(L)' 'MLKFLNMFILIGIALVLLSVVGFATAGRFLTEPGQTPSQLNSLYYLGAGVIMLINGIVSANTAPLPPKQERVIGTEKF' A
#
# COMPACT_ATOMS: atom_id res chain seq x y z
N MET A 1 2.71 -10.97 11.90
CA MET A 1 3.13 -10.48 10.57
C MET A 1 2.04 -9.71 9.83
N LEU A 2 0.76 -10.15 9.85
CA LEU A 2 -0.36 -9.44 9.18
C LEU A 2 -0.59 -7.98 9.62
N LYS A 3 -0.09 -7.57 10.79
CA LYS A 3 -0.15 -6.17 11.29
C LYS A 3 0.50 -5.13 10.36
N PHE A 4 1.46 -5.55 9.54
CA PHE A 4 2.13 -4.67 8.57
C PHE A 4 1.52 -4.76 7.17
N LEU A 5 0.57 -5.67 6.92
CA LEU A 5 -0.11 -5.75 5.64
C LEU A 5 -1.28 -4.77 5.62
N ASN A 6 -0.93 -3.49 5.67
CA ASN A 6 -1.88 -2.40 5.63
C ASN A 6 -2.24 -2.10 4.17
N MET A 7 -3.47 -1.65 3.91
CA MET A 7 -3.96 -1.39 2.55
C MET A 7 -3.04 -0.39 1.81
N PHE A 8 -2.47 0.58 2.54
CA PHE A 8 -1.47 1.52 2.02
C PHE A 8 -0.21 0.84 1.48
N ILE A 9 0.29 -0.20 2.16
CA ILE A 9 1.49 -0.92 1.74
C ILE A 9 1.17 -1.76 0.49
N LEU A 10 0.01 -2.42 0.46
CA LEU A 10 -0.45 -3.19 -0.69
C LEU A 10 -0.60 -2.30 -1.95
N ILE A 11 -1.27 -1.16 -1.80
CA ILE A 11 -1.44 -0.19 -2.90
C ILE A 11 -0.08 0.39 -3.32
N GLY A 12 0.78 0.71 -2.36
CA GLY A 12 2.12 1.22 -2.63
C GLY A 12 2.96 0.25 -3.48
N ILE A 13 2.98 -1.03 -3.12
CA ILE A 13 3.69 -2.07 -3.89
C ILE A 13 3.09 -2.19 -5.30
N ALA A 14 1.76 -2.22 -5.43
CA ALA A 14 1.10 -2.31 -6.73
C ALA A 14 1.44 -1.13 -7.66
N LEU A 15 1.45 0.10 -7.13
CA LEU A 15 1.81 1.30 -7.87
C LEU A 15 3.28 1.30 -8.32
N VAL A 16 4.19 0.80 -7.49
CA VAL A 16 5.61 0.64 -7.86
C VAL A 16 5.75 -0.38 -8.99
N LEU A 17 5.06 -1.52 -8.92
CA LEU A 17 5.08 -2.52 -9.99
C LEU A 17 4.51 -1.96 -11.30
N LEU A 18 3.39 -1.23 -11.24
CA LEU A 18 2.81 -0.55 -12.41
C LEU A 18 3.75 0.49 -13.02
N SER A 19 4.49 1.22 -12.18
CA SER A 19 5.52 2.16 -12.64
C SER A 19 6.64 1.44 -13.41
N VAL A 20 7.16 0.33 -12.88
CA VAL A 20 8.21 -0.47 -13.55
C VAL A 20 7.72 -0.98 -14.91
N VAL A 21 6.49 -1.50 -14.98
CA VAL A 21 5.87 -1.93 -16.24
C VAL A 21 5.67 -0.74 -17.19
N GLY A 22 5.27 0.42 -16.65
CA GLY A 22 5.15 1.66 -17.41
C GLY A 22 6.47 2.11 -18.03
N PHE A 23 7.58 2.01 -17.29
CA PHE A 23 8.91 2.31 -17.84
C PHE A 23 9.33 1.30 -18.91
N ALA A 24 9.11 0.00 -18.67
CA ALA A 24 9.44 -1.06 -19.62
C ALA A 24 8.65 -0.95 -20.93
N THR A 25 7.43 -0.42 -20.90
CA THR A 25 6.56 -0.25 -22.06
C THR A 25 6.59 1.16 -22.66
N ALA A 26 7.55 2.00 -22.24
CA ALA A 26 7.68 3.41 -22.64
C ALA A 26 6.38 4.22 -22.46
N GLY A 27 5.62 3.94 -21.41
CA GLY A 27 4.38 4.61 -21.05
C GLY A 27 3.13 4.06 -21.73
N ARG A 28 3.25 3.20 -22.76
CA ARG A 28 2.10 2.70 -23.54
C ARG A 28 1.10 1.91 -22.71
N PHE A 29 1.56 1.16 -21.71
CA PHE A 29 0.69 0.36 -20.84
C PHE A 29 -0.15 1.22 -19.88
N LEU A 30 0.29 2.45 -19.59
CA LEU A 30 -0.36 3.39 -18.68
C LEU A 30 -1.14 4.47 -19.42
N THR A 31 -1.28 4.35 -20.74
CA THR A 31 -1.97 5.32 -21.58
C THR A 31 -3.05 4.66 -22.41
N GLU A 32 -4.17 5.34 -22.54
CA GLU A 32 -5.30 4.85 -23.34
C GLU A 32 -4.98 4.88 -24.85
N PRO A 33 -5.58 3.98 -25.63
CA PRO A 33 -5.44 3.99 -27.09
C PRO A 33 -5.89 5.34 -27.66
N GLY A 34 -5.01 6.02 -28.39
CA GLY A 34 -5.28 7.34 -28.99
C GLY A 34 -4.67 8.53 -28.24
N GLN A 35 -4.09 8.31 -27.05
CA GLN A 35 -3.29 9.33 -26.35
C GLN A 35 -1.79 9.17 -26.64
N THR A 36 -1.05 10.27 -26.55
CA THR A 36 0.42 10.26 -26.65
C THR A 36 1.03 9.61 -25.41
N PRO A 37 1.80 8.51 -25.56
CA PRO A 37 2.48 7.88 -24.43
C PRO A 37 3.46 8.85 -23.79
N SER A 38 3.38 9.03 -22.47
CA SER A 38 4.31 9.86 -21.70
C SER A 38 4.99 9.04 -20.63
N GLN A 39 6.32 9.03 -20.62
CA GLN A 39 7.12 8.39 -19.56
C GLN A 39 6.97 9.10 -18.21
N LEU A 40 6.50 10.34 -18.19
CA LEU A 40 6.19 11.05 -16.94
C LEU A 40 5.06 10.37 -16.15
N ASN A 41 4.14 9.68 -16.84
CA ASN A 41 3.07 8.93 -16.17
C ASN A 41 3.67 7.85 -15.26
N SER A 42 4.63 7.07 -15.76
CA SER A 42 5.34 6.06 -14.97
C SER A 42 6.02 6.66 -13.74
N LEU A 43 6.55 7.89 -13.84
CA LEU A 43 7.16 8.59 -12.71
C LEU A 43 6.11 9.04 -11.67
N TYR A 44 4.92 9.48 -12.10
CA TYR A 44 3.82 9.78 -11.19
C TYR A 44 3.36 8.54 -10.41
N TYR A 45 3.23 7.39 -11.10
CA TYR A 45 2.92 6.12 -10.43
C TYR A 45 4.02 5.71 -9.44
N LEU A 46 5.30 5.96 -9.76
CA LEU A 46 6.41 5.71 -8.84
C LEU A 46 6.30 6.58 -7.58
N GLY A 47 6.13 7.89 -7.77
CA GLY A 47 6.01 8.84 -6.68
C GLY A 47 4.81 8.55 -5.78
N ALA A 48 3.65 8.27 -6.37
CA ALA A 48 2.45 7.86 -5.63
C ALA A 48 2.67 6.57 -4.85
N GLY A 49 3.33 5.58 -5.45
CA GLY A 49 3.69 4.32 -4.79
C GLY A 49 4.59 4.53 -3.58
N VAL A 50 5.65 5.34 -3.73
CA VAL A 50 6.57 5.68 -2.63
C VAL A 50 5.85 6.39 -1.48
N ILE A 51 4.99 7.37 -1.77
CA ILE A 51 4.20 8.07 -0.74
C ILE A 51 3.28 7.09 0.00
N MET A 52 2.61 6.20 -0.72
CA MET A 52 1.74 5.18 -0.12
C MET A 52 2.53 4.21 0.78
N LEU A 53 3.74 3.82 0.39
CA LEU A 53 4.62 3.00 1.22
C LEU A 53 5.02 3.73 2.51
N ILE A 54 5.41 5.01 2.41
CA ILE A 54 5.73 5.84 3.59
C ILE A 54 4.53 5.91 4.54
N ASN A 55 3.34 6.22 4.01
CA ASN A 55 2.11 6.27 4.80
C ASN A 55 1.79 4.93 5.46
N GLY A 56 2.02 3.83 4.74
CA GLY A 56 1.87 2.48 5.25
C GLY A 56 2.79 2.17 6.43
N ILE A 57 4.07 2.56 6.31
CA ILE A 57 5.07 2.40 7.38
C ILE A 57 4.70 3.23 8.60
N VAL A 58 4.35 4.51 8.42
CA VAL A 58 3.92 5.38 9.51
C VAL A 58 2.69 4.81 10.21
N SER A 59 1.68 4.39 9.44
CA SER A 59 0.46 3.81 9.99
C SER A 59 0.71 2.52 10.78
N ALA A 60 1.62 1.66 10.31
CA ALA A 60 1.98 0.44 11.04
C ALA A 60 2.72 0.74 12.37
N ASN A 61 3.53 1.80 12.40
CA ASN A 61 4.24 2.23 13.61
C ASN A 61 3.33 2.96 14.62
N THR A 62 2.26 3.62 14.16
CA THR A 62 1.29 4.31 15.01
C THR A 62 0.12 3.41 15.44
N ALA A 63 0.01 2.20 14.89
CA ALA A 63 -1.10 1.29 15.20
C ALA A 63 -1.13 0.94 16.71
N PRO A 64 -2.24 1.23 17.43
CA PRO A 64 -2.37 0.88 18.83
C PRO A 64 -2.17 -0.63 19.05
N LEU A 65 -1.53 -1.00 20.16
CA LEU A 65 -1.50 -2.40 20.56
C LEU A 65 -2.95 -2.89 20.76
N PRO A 66 -3.29 -4.12 20.32
CA PRO A 66 -4.62 -4.65 20.56
C PRO A 66 -4.89 -4.59 22.07
N PRO A 67 -6.11 -4.18 22.48
CA PRO A 67 -6.45 -4.16 23.89
C PRO A 67 -6.17 -5.55 24.45
N LYS A 68 -5.45 -5.59 25.58
CA LYS A 68 -5.16 -6.82 26.32
C LYS A 68 -6.52 -7.47 26.55
N GLN A 69 -6.78 -8.62 25.92
CA GLN A 69 -8.00 -9.37 26.17
C GLN A 69 -8.00 -9.71 27.65
N GLU A 70 -8.72 -8.91 28.43
CA GLU A 70 -8.98 -9.19 29.82
C GLU A 70 -9.81 -10.47 29.80
N ARG A 71 -9.12 -11.58 30.10
CA ARG A 71 -9.74 -12.88 30.19
C ARG A 71 -10.75 -12.72 31.32
N VAL A 72 -12.03 -12.53 30.99
CA VAL A 72 -13.12 -12.56 31.94
C VAL A 72 -13.15 -13.99 32.45
N ILE A 73 -12.35 -14.26 33.48
CA ILE A 73 -12.40 -15.49 34.25
C ILE A 73 -13.73 -15.37 34.99
N GLY A 74 -14.76 -15.95 34.38
CA GLY A 74 -16.06 -16.10 34.99
C GLY A 74 -15.89 -16.79 36.33
N THR A 75 -16.05 -16.02 37.40
CA THR A 75 -16.47 -16.51 38.70
C THR A 75 -17.90 -17.03 38.55
N GLU A 76 -18.08 -18.22 37.99
CA GLU A 76 -19.29 -18.98 38.24
C GLU A 76 -19.12 -19.64 39.61
N LYS A 77 -19.60 -18.93 40.63
CA LYS A 77 -19.90 -19.52 41.94
C LYS A 77 -21.14 -20.40 41.76
N PHE A 78 -20.97 -21.71 41.95
CA PHE A 78 -22.02 -22.60 42.42
C PHE A 78 -21.47 -23.37 43.62
#